data_AF-A0A2W6ZCW2-F1
#
_entry.id   AF-A0A2W6ZCW2-F1
#
_cell.length_a   1.000
_cell.length_b   1.000
_cell.length_c   1.000
_cell.angle_alpha   90.00
_cell.angle_beta   90.00
_cell.angle_gamma   90.00
#
_symmetry.space_group_name_H-M   'P 1'
#
loop_
_entity.id
_entity.type
_entity.pdbx_description
1 polymer ?
#
loop_
_entity_poly.entity_id
_entity_poly.type
_entity_poly.pdbx_seq_one_letter_code
_entity_poly.pdbx_strand_id
1 'polypeptide(L)'
;MKSALFPLCALATVLAGCGDHDVNPPTEPARPLQTPESRQVVEARGPSSLASRGPRSFVGLWSSNPAWCGAEPGATQGPVRITPLRYEGPQKTCDLAEIRERPGGYVATLACGSTARERVHLATVGDVLTVTHIDRNMAIEKLARCPASPRAPDPANPLAKLMKKEGAS
;
A
#
# COMPACT_ATOMS: atom_id res chain seq x y z
N MET A 1 62.24 -63.48 -23.70
CA MET A 1 61.27 -62.59 -24.37
C MET A 1 60.68 -61.71 -23.28
N LYS A 2 61.22 -60.50 -23.07
CA LYS A 2 60.87 -59.20 -23.67
C LYS A 2 59.60 -58.56 -23.07
N SER A 3 59.84 -57.38 -22.51
CA SER A 3 58.98 -56.39 -21.83
C SER A 3 57.75 -55.91 -22.62
N ALA A 4 56.70 -55.46 -21.91
CA ALA A 4 55.82 -54.34 -22.30
C ALA A 4 54.77 -54.07 -21.19
N LEU A 5 54.78 -52.90 -20.51
CA LEU A 5 54.17 -51.60 -20.87
C LEU A 5 52.67 -51.48 -20.48
N PHE A 6 52.37 -50.90 -19.30
CA PHE A 6 51.70 -49.60 -19.03
C PHE A 6 50.24 -49.69 -18.52
N PRO A 7 49.83 -48.79 -17.60
CA PRO A 7 48.58 -48.86 -16.85
C PRO A 7 47.44 -48.11 -17.55
N LEU A 8 46.22 -48.66 -17.50
CA LEU A 8 45.02 -48.00 -18.01
C LEU A 8 44.48 -46.96 -17.00
N CYS A 9 44.60 -45.71 -17.39
CA CYS A 9 43.62 -44.61 -17.31
C CYS A 9 42.68 -44.52 -16.09
N ALA A 10 43.06 -43.61 -15.19
CA ALA A 10 42.28 -42.46 -14.70
C ALA A 10 40.76 -42.38 -15.00
N LEU A 11 39.97 -42.28 -13.93
CA LEU A 11 38.78 -41.42 -13.88
C LEU A 11 38.75 -40.69 -12.53
N ALA A 12 39.43 -39.55 -12.48
CA ALA A 12 39.22 -38.54 -11.45
C ALA A 12 37.95 -37.76 -11.83
N THR A 13 36.88 -37.92 -11.07
CA THR A 13 35.69 -37.07 -11.14
C THR A 13 36.01 -35.73 -10.49
N VAL A 14 36.46 -34.78 -11.31
CA VAL A 14 36.63 -33.40 -10.90
C VAL A 14 35.24 -32.74 -10.85
N LEU A 15 34.67 -32.61 -9.66
CA LEU A 15 33.61 -31.64 -9.37
C LEU A 15 34.23 -30.24 -9.35
N ALA A 16 34.45 -29.66 -10.53
CA ALA A 16 34.77 -28.24 -10.68
C ALA A 16 33.57 -27.55 -11.35
N GLY A 17 32.75 -26.93 -10.53
CA GLY A 17 31.61 -26.11 -10.96
C GLY A 17 31.33 -24.99 -9.95
N CYS A 18 32.35 -24.42 -9.32
CA CYS A 18 32.22 -23.12 -8.68
C CYS A 18 32.29 -22.06 -9.78
N GLY A 19 31.14 -21.47 -10.12
CA GLY A 19 31.07 -20.41 -11.12
C GLY A 19 31.97 -19.24 -10.75
N ASP A 20 32.72 -18.75 -11.73
CA ASP A 20 33.53 -17.53 -11.62
C ASP A 20 32.65 -16.39 -11.05
N HIS A 21 33.00 -15.90 -9.87
CA HIS A 21 32.36 -14.74 -9.26
C HIS A 21 33.13 -13.49 -9.64
N ASP A 22 32.97 -13.08 -10.89
CA ASP A 22 33.46 -11.81 -11.42
C ASP A 22 32.53 -10.69 -10.91
N VAL A 23 32.78 -10.24 -9.67
CA VAL A 23 32.09 -9.09 -9.07
C VAL A 23 32.73 -7.79 -9.56
N ASN A 24 31.91 -6.86 -10.00
CA ASN A 24 32.37 -5.55 -10.45
C ASN A 24 33.01 -4.76 -9.29
N PRO A 25 34.03 -3.92 -9.56
CA PRO A 25 34.67 -3.10 -8.54
C PRO A 25 33.66 -2.14 -7.85
N PRO A 26 33.92 -1.70 -6.60
CA PRO A 26 32.95 -0.98 -5.77
C PRO A 26 32.45 0.35 -6.35
N THR A 27 33.17 0.90 -7.33
CA THR A 27 32.88 2.16 -8.00
C THR A 27 32.03 2.00 -9.27
N GLU A 28 31.86 0.77 -9.74
CA GLU A 28 31.03 0.48 -10.91
C GLU A 28 29.70 -0.12 -10.46
N PRO A 29 28.57 0.21 -11.11
CA PRO A 29 27.31 -0.47 -10.86
C PRO A 29 27.39 -1.94 -11.29
N ALA A 30 26.70 -2.82 -10.55
CA ALA A 30 26.56 -4.21 -10.96
C ALA A 30 25.86 -4.29 -12.32
N ARG A 31 26.37 -5.18 -13.19
CA ARG A 31 25.71 -5.45 -14.47
C ARG A 31 24.30 -5.99 -14.21
N PRO A 32 23.27 -5.56 -14.96
CA PRO A 32 21.91 -6.05 -14.76
C PRO A 32 21.85 -7.57 -14.87
N LEU A 33 21.31 -8.24 -13.85
CA LEU A 33 21.08 -9.67 -13.89
C LEU A 33 20.23 -10.02 -15.11
N GLN A 34 20.59 -11.10 -15.79
CA GLN A 34 19.94 -11.58 -17.01
C GLN A 34 19.23 -12.92 -16.78
N THR A 35 18.67 -13.12 -15.58
CA THR A 35 17.89 -14.32 -15.26
C THR A 35 16.46 -14.17 -15.79
N PRO A 36 15.72 -15.27 -15.97
CA PRO A 36 14.30 -15.19 -16.33
C PRO A 36 13.49 -14.34 -15.34
N GLU A 37 13.83 -14.36 -14.04
CA GLU A 37 13.16 -13.54 -13.03
C GLU A 37 13.50 -12.05 -13.14
N SER A 38 14.75 -11.69 -13.49
CA SER A 38 15.16 -10.28 -13.61
C SER A 38 14.63 -9.57 -14.86
N ARG A 39 14.15 -10.34 -15.84
CA ARG A 39 13.47 -9.85 -17.05
C ARG A 39 11.96 -9.72 -16.88
N GLN A 40 11.41 -10.10 -15.73
CA GLN A 40 10.01 -9.85 -15.44
C GLN A 40 9.76 -8.34 -15.36
N VAL A 41 8.68 -7.89 -15.99
CA VAL A 41 8.21 -6.52 -15.84
C VAL A 41 7.90 -6.32 -14.36
N VAL A 42 8.62 -5.42 -13.70
CA VAL A 42 8.25 -4.97 -12.35
C VAL A 42 6.88 -4.34 -12.47
N GLU A 43 5.88 -5.03 -11.94
CA GLU A 43 4.51 -4.54 -11.95
C GLU A 43 4.50 -3.18 -11.27
N ALA A 44 4.00 -2.16 -11.97
CA ALA A 44 3.88 -0.81 -11.41
C ALA A 44 3.15 -0.93 -10.06
N ARG A 45 3.63 -0.21 -9.04
CA ARG A 45 3.06 -0.23 -7.68
C ARG A 45 1.54 -0.11 -7.80
N GLY A 46 0.84 -1.24 -7.66
CA GLY A 46 -0.59 -1.31 -7.86
C GLY A 46 -1.33 -0.40 -6.88
N PRO A 47 -2.63 -0.16 -7.06
CA PRO A 47 -3.42 0.56 -6.07
C PRO A 47 -3.17 -0.09 -4.71
N SER A 48 -2.70 0.71 -3.74
CA SER A 48 -2.36 0.23 -2.40
C SER A 48 -3.44 -0.73 -1.92
N SER A 49 -3.05 -1.88 -1.39
CA SER A 49 -3.96 -2.91 -0.86
C SER A 49 -4.92 -2.42 0.24
N LEU A 50 -4.75 -1.17 0.69
CA LEU A 50 -5.65 -0.45 1.58
C LEU A 50 -6.85 0.21 0.87
N ALA A 51 -6.70 0.65 -0.38
CA ALA A 51 -7.73 1.39 -1.11
C ALA A 51 -8.98 0.54 -1.42
N SER A 52 -8.88 -0.79 -1.31
CA SER A 52 -9.92 -1.73 -1.75
C SER A 52 -10.30 -2.79 -0.71
N ARG A 53 -9.88 -2.68 0.55
CA ARG A 53 -10.31 -3.61 1.63
C ARG A 53 -11.69 -3.23 2.20
N GLY A 54 -12.73 -3.40 1.38
CA GLY A 54 -14.14 -3.50 1.80
C GLY A 54 -14.76 -2.23 2.44
N PRO A 55 -16.01 -2.32 2.95
CA PRO A 55 -16.85 -1.21 3.47
C PRO A 55 -16.25 -0.45 4.66
N ARG A 56 -15.02 -0.78 5.05
CA ARG A 56 -14.24 -0.22 6.15
C ARG A 56 -13.15 0.76 5.69
N SER A 57 -13.04 1.06 4.41
CA SER A 57 -12.07 2.05 3.93
C SER A 57 -12.42 3.45 4.46
N PHE A 58 -11.43 4.11 5.09
CA PHE A 58 -11.49 5.52 5.50
C PHE A 58 -11.11 6.48 4.36
N VAL A 59 -10.58 5.96 3.25
CA VAL A 59 -10.25 6.75 2.07
C VAL A 59 -11.54 7.25 1.42
N GLY A 60 -11.58 8.53 1.09
CA GLY A 60 -12.76 9.17 0.51
C GLY A 60 -12.86 10.65 0.81
N LEU A 61 -14.02 11.20 0.49
CA LEU A 61 -14.42 12.56 0.82
C LEU A 61 -15.51 12.52 1.88
N TRP A 62 -15.25 13.20 2.99
CA TRP A 62 -16.06 13.15 4.21
C TRP A 62 -16.42 14.56 4.64
N SER A 63 -17.50 14.75 5.39
CA SER A 63 -17.81 16.06 5.97
C SER A 63 -18.62 15.94 7.25
N SER A 64 -18.40 16.85 8.19
CA SER A 64 -19.21 16.97 9.41
C SER A 64 -20.60 17.56 9.14
N ASN A 65 -20.80 18.20 7.97
CA ASN A 65 -22.09 18.63 7.49
C ASN A 65 -22.22 18.34 5.98
N PRO A 66 -23.17 17.50 5.54
CA PRO A 66 -23.35 17.16 4.13
C PRO A 66 -23.51 18.37 3.19
N ALA A 67 -24.02 19.51 3.68
CA ALA A 67 -24.15 20.73 2.89
C ALA A 67 -22.78 21.31 2.45
N TRP A 68 -21.68 20.94 3.12
CA TRP A 68 -20.33 21.42 2.81
C TRP A 68 -19.59 20.52 1.81
N CYS A 69 -20.16 19.42 1.36
CA CYS A 69 -19.48 18.49 0.46
C CYS A 69 -19.07 19.09 -0.89
N GLY A 70 -19.75 20.16 -1.32
CA GLY A 70 -19.43 20.92 -2.54
C GLY A 70 -18.69 22.24 -2.27
N ALA A 71 -18.17 22.46 -1.06
CA ALA A 71 -17.43 23.67 -0.75
C ALA A 71 -16.13 23.76 -1.56
N GLU A 72 -15.82 24.96 -2.03
CA GLU A 72 -14.58 25.24 -2.77
C GLU A 72 -13.33 25.04 -1.91
N PRO A 73 -12.18 24.66 -2.52
CA PRO A 73 -10.91 24.59 -1.80
C PRO A 73 -10.59 25.90 -1.08
N GLY A 74 -10.20 25.81 0.20
CA GLY A 74 -9.84 26.98 1.02
C GLY A 74 -11.02 27.65 1.74
N ALA A 75 -12.24 27.14 1.59
CA ALA A 75 -13.37 27.57 2.42
C ALA A 75 -13.09 27.30 3.91
N THR A 76 -13.60 28.16 4.81
CA THR A 76 -13.44 28.01 6.27
C THR A 76 -14.07 26.72 6.80
N GLN A 77 -15.11 26.25 6.12
CA GLN A 77 -15.81 24.99 6.36
C GLN A 77 -15.88 24.23 5.04
N GLY A 78 -15.71 22.91 5.09
CA GLY A 78 -15.59 22.12 3.88
C GLY A 78 -15.46 20.64 4.21
N PRO A 79 -15.32 19.80 3.17
CA PRO A 79 -15.09 18.39 3.36
C PRO A 79 -13.64 18.13 3.80
N VAL A 80 -13.43 16.96 4.39
CA VAL A 80 -12.15 16.34 4.61
C VAL A 80 -11.91 15.32 3.49
N ARG A 81 -10.86 15.51 2.71
CA ARG A 81 -10.37 14.51 1.75
C ARG A 81 -9.30 13.66 2.42
N ILE A 82 -9.51 12.35 2.43
CA ILE A 82 -8.55 11.40 2.96
C ILE A 82 -8.12 10.45 1.84
N THR A 83 -6.82 10.41 1.59
CA THR A 83 -6.15 9.47 0.69
C THR A 83 -5.24 8.56 1.52
N PRO A 84 -4.65 7.50 0.94
CA PRO A 84 -3.64 6.71 1.63
C PRO A 84 -2.39 7.51 2.05
N LEU A 85 -2.20 8.73 1.51
CA LEU A 85 -0.99 9.53 1.73
C LEU A 85 -1.26 10.86 2.43
N ARG A 86 -2.51 11.35 2.44
CA ARG A 86 -2.86 12.69 2.94
C ARG A 86 -4.23 12.77 3.61
N TYR A 87 -4.28 13.62 4.63
CA TYR A 87 -5.47 14.10 5.32
C TYR A 87 -5.60 15.60 5.04
N GLU A 88 -6.60 15.99 4.26
CA GLU A 88 -6.81 17.36 3.80
C GLU A 88 -8.15 17.86 4.33
N GLY A 89 -8.12 18.65 5.40
CA GLY A 89 -9.29 19.33 5.94
C GLY A 89 -9.29 20.83 5.59
N PRO A 90 -10.37 21.56 5.91
CA PRO A 90 -10.51 22.97 5.53
C PRO A 90 -9.43 23.87 6.15
N GLN A 91 -8.97 23.55 7.36
CA GLN A 91 -8.00 24.39 8.08
C GLN A 91 -6.56 23.86 7.98
N LYS A 92 -6.37 22.58 7.65
CA LYS A 92 -5.05 21.92 7.71
C LYS A 92 -4.94 20.78 6.72
N THR A 93 -3.74 20.65 6.15
CA THR A 93 -3.31 19.48 5.39
C THR A 93 -2.18 18.79 6.11
N CYS A 94 -2.25 17.46 6.21
CA CYS A 94 -1.27 16.62 6.86
C CYS A 94 -0.95 15.41 5.99
N ASP A 95 0.30 14.96 6.01
CA ASP A 95 0.67 13.69 5.41
C ASP A 95 0.29 12.53 6.35
N LEU A 96 -0.18 11.41 5.80
CA LEU A 96 -0.31 10.15 6.54
C LEU A 96 1.06 9.46 6.52
N ALA A 97 1.87 9.76 7.55
CA ALA A 97 3.23 9.24 7.66
C ALA A 97 3.28 7.72 7.94
N GLU A 98 2.24 7.19 8.57
CA GLU A 98 2.13 5.77 8.91
C GLU A 98 0.66 5.36 9.00
N ILE A 99 0.35 4.12 8.58
CA ILE A 99 -0.98 3.53 8.70
C ILE A 99 -0.82 2.09 9.20
N ARG A 100 -1.50 1.77 10.31
CA ARG A 100 -1.55 0.42 10.87
C ARG A 100 -2.99 -0.05 10.97
N GLU A 101 -3.28 -1.18 10.34
CA GLU A 101 -4.58 -1.85 10.47
C GLU A 101 -4.72 -2.44 11.89
N ARG A 102 -5.90 -2.29 12.50
CA ARG A 102 -6.24 -2.77 13.84
C ARG A 102 -7.64 -3.37 13.86
N PRO A 103 -8.00 -4.18 14.87
CA PRO A 103 -9.39 -4.56 15.06
C PRO A 103 -10.29 -3.32 15.13
N GLY A 104 -11.27 -3.24 14.24
CA GLY A 104 -12.23 -2.13 14.21
C GLY A 104 -11.85 -0.91 13.35
N GLY A 105 -10.66 -0.87 12.74
CA GLY A 105 -10.28 0.26 11.89
C GLY A 105 -8.78 0.36 11.64
N TYR A 106 -8.30 1.59 11.49
CA TYR A 106 -6.91 1.90 11.23
C TYR A 106 -6.41 2.92 12.23
N VAL A 107 -5.18 2.79 12.71
CA VAL A 107 -4.47 3.87 13.41
C VAL A 107 -3.52 4.50 12.41
N ALA A 108 -3.66 5.80 12.19
CA ALA A 108 -2.79 6.59 11.32
C ALA A 108 -2.01 7.62 12.12
N THR A 109 -0.77 7.89 11.70
CA THR A 109 0.04 9.00 12.20
C THR A 109 -0.02 10.13 11.18
N LEU A 110 -0.66 11.24 11.54
CA LEU A 110 -0.72 12.48 10.78
C LEU A 110 0.53 13.30 11.07
N ALA A 111 1.22 13.75 10.04
CA ALA A 111 2.32 14.71 10.12
C ALA A 111 1.86 16.04 9.50
N CYS A 112 1.59 17.03 10.35
CA CYS A 112 1.06 18.33 9.95
C CYS A 112 2.17 19.38 10.03
N GLY A 113 2.90 19.60 8.94
CA GLY A 113 4.11 20.43 8.95
C GLY A 113 5.32 19.72 9.59
N SER A 114 6.34 20.48 9.99
CA SER A 114 7.67 19.91 10.34
C SER A 114 7.74 19.25 11.72
N THR A 115 6.94 19.68 12.70
CA THR A 115 7.07 19.22 14.10
C THR A 115 5.79 18.64 14.69
N ALA A 116 4.62 18.90 14.10
CA ALA A 116 3.37 18.38 14.65
C ALA A 116 3.08 16.98 14.11
N ARG A 117 3.03 16.00 15.02
CA ARG A 117 2.55 14.65 14.75
C ARG A 117 1.38 14.34 15.65
N GLU A 118 0.36 13.69 15.09
CA GLU A 118 -0.85 13.29 15.82
C GLU A 118 -1.30 11.91 15.37
N ARG A 119 -1.65 11.05 16.31
CA ARG A 119 -2.26 9.75 16.03
C ARG A 119 -3.77 9.85 16.06
N VAL A 120 -4.40 9.27 15.04
CA VAL A 120 -5.85 9.15 14.91
C VAL A 120 -6.25 7.71 14.66
N HIS A 121 -7.35 7.27 15.27
CA HIS A 121 -8.03 6.03 14.89
C HIS A 121 -9.18 6.35 13.93
N LEU A 122 -9.19 5.67 12.80
CA LEU A 122 -10.13 5.84 11.69
C LEU A 122 -10.97 4.57 11.57
N ALA A 123 -12.27 4.69 11.86
CA ALA A 123 -13.21 3.58 11.80
C ALA A 123 -14.42 3.95 10.93
N THR A 124 -14.68 3.15 9.90
CA THR A 124 -15.82 3.36 9.00
C THR A 124 -16.90 2.32 9.24
N VAL A 125 -18.14 2.78 9.39
CA VAL A 125 -19.35 1.94 9.41
C VAL A 125 -20.35 2.53 8.42
N GLY A 126 -20.52 1.86 7.28
CA GLY A 126 -21.33 2.37 6.18
C GLY A 126 -20.80 3.69 5.64
N ASP A 127 -21.64 4.72 5.62
CA ASP A 127 -21.31 6.08 5.17
C ASP A 127 -20.94 7.01 6.34
N VAL A 128 -20.53 6.46 7.48
CA VAL A 128 -20.02 7.23 8.64
C VAL A 128 -18.57 6.85 8.93
N LEU A 129 -17.69 7.86 8.94
CA LEU A 129 -16.32 7.77 9.44
C LEU A 129 -16.28 8.36 10.85
N THR A 130 -15.75 7.58 11.80
CA THR A 130 -15.40 8.07 13.14
C THR A 130 -13.89 8.28 13.18
N VAL A 131 -13.48 9.51 13.47
CA VAL A 131 -12.09 9.90 13.72
C VAL A 131 -11.93 10.07 15.23
N THR A 132 -11.08 9.25 15.86
CA THR A 132 -10.74 9.41 17.27
C THR A 132 -9.32 9.93 17.38
N HIS A 133 -9.17 11.15 17.89
CA HIS A 133 -7.89 11.81 18.11
C HIS A 133 -7.25 11.25 19.39
N ILE A 134 -6.36 10.27 19.22
CA ILE A 134 -5.77 9.51 20.33
C ILE A 134 -4.99 10.44 21.25
N ASP A 135 -4.19 11.34 20.66
CA ASP A 135 -3.31 12.23 21.41
C ASP A 135 -4.05 13.48 21.95
N ARG A 136 -5.34 13.66 21.62
CA ARG A 136 -6.19 14.76 22.10
C ARG A 136 -7.26 14.26 23.07
N ASN A 137 -6.84 13.48 24.07
CA ASN A 137 -7.73 12.90 25.08
C ASN A 137 -8.90 12.10 24.47
N MET A 138 -8.61 11.32 23.43
CA MET A 138 -9.60 10.49 22.73
C MET A 138 -10.79 11.30 22.17
N ALA A 139 -10.59 12.57 21.80
CA ALA A 139 -11.65 13.38 21.20
C ALA A 139 -12.20 12.71 19.93
N ILE A 140 -13.53 12.70 19.79
CA ILE A 140 -14.22 12.01 18.70
C ILE A 140 -14.85 13.02 17.75
N GLU A 141 -14.59 12.84 16.46
CA GLU A 141 -15.26 13.50 15.36
C GLU A 141 -15.99 12.45 14.51
N LYS A 142 -17.22 12.76 14.10
CA LYS A 142 -18.00 11.92 13.18
C LYS A 142 -18.22 12.69 11.89
N LEU A 143 -17.92 12.03 10.78
CA LEU A 143 -18.03 12.57 9.43
C LEU A 143 -18.95 11.68 8.60
N ALA A 144 -19.85 12.30 7.85
CA ALA A 144 -20.66 11.64 6.84
C ALA A 144 -19.92 11.58 5.51
N ARG A 145 -20.10 10.48 4.76
CA ARG A 145 -19.53 10.36 3.42
C ARG A 145 -20.22 11.34 2.47
N CYS A 146 -19.43 12.06 1.70
CA CYS A 146 -19.98 12.94 0.66
C CYS A 146 -20.55 12.11 -0.51
N PRO A 147 -21.65 12.55 -1.17
CA PRO A 147 -22.33 11.77 -2.21
C PRO A 147 -21.46 11.32 -3.39
N ALA A 148 -20.49 12.15 -3.79
CA ALA A 148 -19.55 11.85 -4.89
C ALA A 148 -18.28 11.11 -4.44
N SER A 149 -18.14 10.80 -3.14
CA SER A 149 -16.98 10.08 -2.64
C SER A 149 -16.97 8.64 -3.17
N PRO A 150 -15.80 8.09 -3.54
CA PRO A 150 -15.66 6.67 -3.75
C PRO A 150 -16.21 5.90 -2.55
N ARG A 151 -17.01 4.87 -2.82
CA ARG A 151 -17.37 3.84 -1.85
C ARG A 151 -16.47 2.65 -2.10
N ALA A 152 -15.95 2.06 -1.03
CA ALA A 152 -15.34 0.77 -1.17
C ALA A 152 -16.40 -0.24 -1.67
N PRO A 153 -16.04 -1.19 -2.56
CA PRO A 153 -16.96 -2.22 -3.00
C PRO A 153 -17.52 -2.95 -1.77
N ASP A 154 -18.84 -2.97 -1.63
CA ASP A 154 -19.49 -3.73 -0.58
C ASP A 154 -19.35 -5.24 -0.92
N PRO A 155 -18.65 -6.05 -0.10
CA PRO A 155 -18.53 -7.49 -0.32
C PRO A 155 -19.87 -8.22 -0.13
N ALA A 156 -20.86 -7.58 0.51
CA ALA A 156 -22.23 -8.05 0.57
C ALA A 156 -23.07 -7.65 -0.66
N ASN A 157 -22.56 -6.77 -1.55
CA ASN A 157 -23.29 -6.37 -2.75
C ASN A 157 -23.40 -7.57 -3.72
N PRO A 158 -24.62 -8.08 -3.97
CA PRO A 158 -24.82 -9.22 -4.85
C PRO A 158 -24.36 -8.94 -6.30
N LEU A 159 -24.38 -7.68 -6.75
CA LEU A 159 -23.94 -7.28 -8.08
C LEU A 159 -22.43 -7.48 -8.28
N ALA A 160 -21.63 -7.21 -7.25
CA ALA A 160 -20.18 -7.40 -7.30
C ALA A 160 -19.80 -8.90 -7.38
N LYS A 161 -20.64 -9.79 -6.82
CA LYS A 161 -20.47 -11.24 -6.96
C LYS A 161 -20.81 -11.74 -8.37
N LEU A 162 -21.83 -11.15 -9.00
CA LEU A 162 -22.25 -11.51 -10.35
C LEU A 162 -21.20 -11.10 -11.40
N MET A 163 -20.68 -9.86 -11.32
CA MET A 163 -19.68 -9.38 -12.29
C MET A 163 -18.34 -10.14 -12.21
N LYS A 164 -17.94 -10.62 -11.03
CA LYS A 164 -16.75 -11.48 -10.88
C LYS A 164 -16.92 -12.88 -11.47
N LYS A 165 -18.15 -13.36 -11.61
CA LYS A 165 -18.45 -14.68 -12.15
C LYS A 165 -18.42 -14.69 -13.68
N GLU A 166 -18.72 -13.57 -14.32
CA GLU A 166 -18.79 -13.45 -15.79
C GLU A 166 -17.43 -13.22 -16.47
N GLY A 167 -16.43 -12.71 -15.73
CA GLY A 167 -15.05 -12.50 -16.25
C GLY A 167 -14.14 -13.73 -16.14
N ALA A 168 -14.65 -14.86 -15.68
CA ALA A 168 -13.94 -16.13 -15.61
C ALA A 168 -14.50 -17.06 -16.69
N SER A 169 -14.12 -16.84 -17.94
CA SER A 169 -14.30 -17.77 -19.06
C SER A 169 -13.18 -17.56 -20.07
#